data_AF-A0A7W4DE62-F1
#
_entry.id   AF-A0A7W4DE62-F1
#
_cell.length_a   1.000
_cell.length_b   1.000
_cell.length_c   1.000
_cell.angle_alpha   90.00
_cell.angle_beta   90.00
_cell.angle_gamma   90.00
#
_symmetry.space_group_name_H-M   'P 1'
#
loop_
_entity.id
_entity.type
_entity.pdbx_description
1 polymer ?
#
loop_
_entity_poly.entity_id
_entity_poly.type
_entity_poly.pdbx_seq_one_letter_code
_entity_poly.pdbx_strand_id
1 'polypeptide(L)'
;MRNIFLFALLSACTLASADGLQLQRQEGFQSYYSGTLTVSGQFQFFAEDEFNHGLCFYPQGSSAALIPRSADDERMPWFCFSNQRQAFALLQVPTSLPAGFCSAEGSAQLRISHYMTDTTPSEVSDMAHLESVLQSKPTRLQPCETP
;
A
#
# COMPACT_ATOMS: atom_id res chain seq x y z
N MET A 1 48.54 -17.05 38.11
CA MET A 1 48.53 -16.07 37.00
C MET A 1 47.29 -16.37 36.17
N ARG A 2 46.37 -15.39 36.07
CA ARG A 2 44.99 -15.57 35.57
C ARG A 2 44.92 -15.07 34.13
N ASN A 3 44.92 -15.98 33.15
CA ASN A 3 44.76 -15.63 31.73
C ASN A 3 43.28 -15.32 31.47
N ILE A 4 43.01 -14.07 31.14
CA ILE A 4 41.71 -13.59 30.70
C ILE A 4 41.68 -13.74 29.17
N PHE A 5 40.88 -14.70 28.67
CA PHE A 5 40.51 -14.75 27.25
C PHE A 5 39.47 -13.66 27.00
N LEU A 6 39.85 -12.62 26.24
CA LEU A 6 38.93 -11.62 25.72
C LEU A 6 38.12 -12.23 24.56
N PHE A 7 36.82 -12.42 24.76
CA PHE A 7 35.85 -12.63 23.69
C PHE A 7 35.48 -11.27 23.10
N ALA A 8 35.88 -11.01 21.85
CA ALA A 8 35.39 -9.88 21.08
C ALA A 8 33.98 -10.20 20.54
N LEU A 9 32.96 -9.59 21.14
CA LEU A 9 31.60 -9.56 20.60
C LEU A 9 31.56 -8.61 19.39
N LEU A 10 31.55 -9.19 18.19
CA LEU A 10 31.18 -8.50 16.95
C LEU A 10 29.69 -8.14 17.04
N SER A 11 29.40 -6.91 17.45
CA SER A 11 28.07 -6.32 17.34
C SER A 11 27.68 -6.23 15.87
N ALA A 12 26.85 -7.18 15.42
CA ALA A 12 26.14 -7.05 14.15
C ALA A 12 25.20 -5.83 14.26
N CYS A 13 25.59 -4.73 13.63
CA CYS A 13 24.69 -3.61 13.40
C CYS A 13 23.62 -4.11 12.43
N THR A 14 22.50 -4.61 12.96
CA THR A 14 21.31 -4.86 12.16
C THR A 14 20.89 -3.52 11.57
N LEU A 15 21.09 -3.34 10.26
CA LEU A 15 20.48 -2.26 9.51
C LEU A 15 18.96 -2.41 9.67
N ALA A 16 18.39 -1.73 10.65
CA ALA A 16 16.96 -1.50 10.69
C ALA A 16 16.66 -0.66 9.46
N SER A 17 16.05 -1.26 8.43
CA SER A 17 15.44 -0.50 7.36
C SER A 17 14.49 0.50 8.03
N ALA A 18 14.76 1.79 7.89
CA ALA A 18 13.89 2.81 8.45
C ALA A 18 12.50 2.62 7.84
N ASP A 19 11.51 2.28 8.67
CA ASP A 19 10.11 2.31 8.26
C ASP A 19 9.76 3.77 7.96
N GLY A 20 9.26 4.02 6.76
CA GLY A 20 8.91 5.36 6.28
C GLY A 20 9.19 5.55 4.80
N LEU A 21 8.38 6.40 4.17
CA LEU A 21 8.57 6.83 2.80
C LEU A 21 9.41 8.12 2.80
N GLN A 22 10.47 8.13 2.00
CA GLN A 22 11.36 9.28 1.84
C GLN A 22 11.30 9.77 0.41
N LEU A 23 11.02 11.06 0.21
CA LEU A 23 10.99 11.67 -1.11
C LEU A 23 12.34 11.48 -1.80
N GLN A 24 12.33 10.81 -2.94
CA GLN A 24 13.53 10.51 -3.72
C GLN A 24 13.69 11.49 -4.88
N ARG A 25 12.61 11.73 -5.61
CA ARG A 25 12.59 12.61 -6.79
C ARG A 25 11.20 13.14 -7.06
N GLN A 26 11.13 14.27 -7.77
CA GLN A 26 9.89 14.88 -8.22
C GLN A 26 10.01 15.23 -9.70
N GLU A 27 8.98 14.90 -10.47
CA GLU A 27 8.91 15.07 -11.92
C GLU A 27 7.54 15.67 -12.26
N GLY A 28 7.49 17.00 -12.44
CA GLY A 28 6.22 17.71 -12.62
C GLY A 28 5.28 17.54 -11.43
N PHE A 29 4.10 16.98 -11.68
CA PHE A 29 3.08 16.69 -10.66
C PHE A 29 3.29 15.36 -9.92
N GLN A 30 4.33 14.61 -10.26
CA GLN A 30 4.61 13.32 -9.66
C GLN A 30 5.75 13.40 -8.65
N SER A 31 5.53 12.84 -7.46
CA SER A 31 6.57 12.68 -6.45
C SER A 31 6.79 11.20 -6.17
N TYR A 32 8.04 10.76 -6.21
CA TYR A 32 8.44 9.37 -6.06
C TYR A 32 9.19 9.18 -4.76
N TYR A 33 8.82 8.14 -4.01
CA TYR A 33 9.34 7.87 -2.68
C TYR A 33 10.06 6.53 -2.64
N SER A 34 11.14 6.50 -1.87
CA SER A 34 11.89 5.30 -1.53
C SER A 34 11.59 4.85 -0.10
N GLY A 35 11.96 3.61 0.23
CA GLY A 35 11.70 3.00 1.53
C GLY A 35 10.46 2.12 1.53
N THR A 36 10.11 1.64 2.72
CA THR A 36 8.93 0.79 2.93
C THR A 36 8.08 1.35 4.04
N LEU A 37 6.77 1.15 3.94
CA LEU A 37 5.82 1.60 4.94
C LEU A 37 4.85 0.48 5.30
N THR A 38 4.58 0.32 6.59
CA THR A 38 3.48 -0.55 7.05
C THR A 38 2.22 0.27 7.27
N VAL A 39 1.13 -0.11 6.60
CA VAL A 39 -0.16 0.57 6.67
C VAL A 39 -1.29 -0.41 6.94
N SER A 40 -2.26 0.01 7.75
CA SER A 40 -3.52 -0.69 7.98
C SER A 40 -4.67 0.07 7.33
N GLY A 41 -5.65 -0.63 6.77
CA GLY A 41 -6.74 -0.02 6.03
C GLY A 41 -7.67 -1.02 5.34
N GLN A 42 -8.40 -0.54 4.35
CA GLN A 42 -9.28 -1.35 3.50
C GLN A 42 -8.71 -1.44 2.09
N PHE A 43 -8.80 -2.62 1.46
CA PHE A 43 -8.66 -2.76 0.02
C PHE A 43 -10.03 -2.84 -0.65
N GLN A 44 -10.12 -2.37 -1.90
CA GLN A 44 -11.32 -2.44 -2.70
C GLN A 44 -10.97 -2.64 -4.18
N PHE A 45 -11.78 -3.45 -4.86
CA PHE A 45 -11.74 -3.69 -6.30
C PHE A 45 -13.15 -3.59 -6.86
N PHE A 46 -13.34 -2.82 -7.93
CA PHE A 46 -14.59 -2.72 -8.68
C PHE A 46 -14.40 -3.33 -10.07
N ALA A 47 -15.30 -4.22 -10.49
CA ALA A 47 -15.18 -4.92 -11.77
C ALA A 47 -15.58 -4.06 -12.98
N GLU A 48 -16.45 -3.07 -12.78
CA GLU A 48 -17.02 -2.24 -13.86
C GLU A 48 -16.55 -0.77 -13.84
N ASP A 49 -15.51 -0.45 -13.05
CA ASP A 49 -15.02 0.92 -12.96
C ASP A 49 -14.15 1.26 -14.18
N GLU A 50 -14.70 2.08 -15.10
CA GLU A 50 -14.00 2.59 -16.29
C GLU A 50 -12.81 3.50 -15.93
N PHE A 51 -12.74 4.03 -14.71
CA PHE A 51 -11.74 4.99 -14.25
C PHE A 51 -10.71 4.37 -13.28
N ASN A 52 -11.11 3.40 -12.44
CA ASN A 52 -10.22 2.69 -11.50
C ASN A 52 -10.11 1.19 -11.80
N HIS A 53 -9.28 0.82 -12.76
CA HIS A 53 -9.08 -0.58 -13.20
C HIS A 53 -8.26 -1.43 -12.23
N GLY A 54 -8.23 -1.09 -10.94
CA GLY A 54 -7.25 -1.61 -10.01
C GLY A 54 -7.83 -1.99 -8.66
N LEU A 55 -7.18 -2.96 -8.02
CA LEU A 55 -7.24 -3.13 -6.58
C LEU A 55 -6.54 -1.92 -5.95
N CYS A 56 -7.28 -1.18 -5.14
CA CYS A 56 -6.81 0.02 -4.46
C CYS A 56 -6.94 -0.13 -2.95
N PHE A 57 -6.25 0.73 -2.21
CA PHE A 57 -6.14 0.68 -0.76
C PHE A 57 -6.37 2.05 -0.14
N TYR A 58 -7.11 2.03 0.96
CA TYR A 58 -7.54 3.19 1.73
C TYR A 58 -6.97 3.02 3.15
N PRO A 59 -5.79 3.57 3.44
CA PRO A 59 -5.23 3.61 4.78
C PRO A 59 -6.20 4.26 5.78
N GLN A 60 -6.27 3.73 6.99
CA GLN A 60 -7.19 4.19 8.03
C GLN A 60 -6.47 4.52 9.34
N GLY A 61 -7.10 5.38 10.16
CA GLY A 61 -6.57 5.75 11.47
C GLY A 61 -5.18 6.37 11.38
N SER A 62 -4.25 5.92 12.22
CA SER A 62 -2.88 6.43 12.24
C SER A 62 -2.10 6.12 10.94
N SER A 63 -2.48 5.09 10.18
CA SER A 63 -1.82 4.76 8.91
C SER A 63 -2.09 5.80 7.82
N ALA A 64 -3.25 6.45 7.85
CA ALA A 64 -3.58 7.52 6.90
C ALA A 64 -2.60 8.71 7.02
N ALA A 65 -2.20 9.05 8.25
CA ALA A 65 -1.25 10.14 8.51
C ALA A 65 0.20 9.82 8.11
N LEU A 66 0.52 8.55 7.81
CA LEU A 66 1.84 8.14 7.36
C LEU A 66 2.01 8.26 5.83
N ILE A 67 0.91 8.43 5.10
CA ILE A 67 0.94 8.63 3.66
C ILE A 67 1.43 10.05 3.36
N PRO A 68 2.51 10.22 2.57
CA PRO A 68 3.03 11.54 2.28
C PRO A 68 2.05 12.29 1.37
N ARG A 69 1.70 13.52 1.78
CA ARG A 69 0.84 14.45 1.05
C ARG A 69 1.44 15.86 1.14
N SER A 70 1.29 16.66 0.10
CA SER A 70 1.62 18.08 0.17
C SER A 70 0.55 18.83 0.97
N ALA A 71 0.92 19.98 1.54
CA ALA A 71 0.03 20.73 2.43
C ALA A 71 -1.21 21.31 1.73
N ASP A 72 -1.15 21.45 0.41
CA ASP A 72 -2.22 21.92 -0.48
C ASP A 72 -3.07 20.77 -1.06
N ASP A 73 -2.72 19.52 -0.75
CA ASP A 73 -3.45 18.35 -1.24
C ASP A 73 -4.47 17.86 -0.20
N GLU A 74 -5.71 18.33 -0.36
CA GLU A 74 -6.83 18.02 0.53
C GLU A 74 -7.48 16.65 0.27
N ARG A 75 -7.04 15.90 -0.75
CA ARG A 75 -7.66 14.60 -1.05
C ARG A 75 -7.35 13.59 0.06
N MET A 76 -8.32 12.72 0.34
CA MET A 76 -8.11 11.58 1.24
C MET A 76 -6.93 10.73 0.76
N PRO A 77 -6.09 10.18 1.66
CA PRO A 77 -4.99 9.33 1.25
C PRO A 77 -5.53 7.97 0.79
N TRP A 78 -5.35 7.66 -0.48
CA TRP A 78 -5.61 6.36 -1.08
C TRP A 78 -4.69 6.15 -2.26
N PHE A 79 -4.44 4.90 -2.61
CA PHE A 79 -3.57 4.54 -3.72
C PHE A 79 -4.02 3.24 -4.37
N CYS A 80 -3.69 3.04 -5.64
CA CYS A 80 -3.86 1.76 -6.31
C CYS A 80 -2.54 0.98 -6.34
N PHE A 81 -2.64 -0.35 -6.40
CA PHE A 81 -1.42 -1.16 -6.47
C PHE A 81 -0.80 -1.09 -7.85
N SER A 82 0.50 -0.79 -7.94
CA SER A 82 1.23 -0.80 -9.20
C SER A 82 1.50 -2.23 -9.70
N ASN A 83 1.52 -3.21 -8.79
CA ASN A 83 1.70 -4.64 -9.07
C ASN A 83 0.39 -5.44 -8.96
N GLN A 84 -0.66 -4.98 -9.67
CA GLN A 84 -2.03 -5.52 -9.63
C GLN A 84 -2.10 -7.06 -9.52
N ARG A 85 -1.51 -7.80 -10.47
CA ARG A 85 -1.54 -9.28 -10.47
C ARG A 85 -1.07 -9.89 -9.14
N GLN A 86 0.03 -9.38 -8.60
CA GLN A 86 0.57 -9.85 -7.32
C GLN A 86 -0.32 -9.42 -6.16
N ALA A 87 -0.86 -8.21 -6.21
CA ALA A 87 -1.76 -7.70 -5.19
C ALA A 87 -3.06 -8.52 -5.06
N PHE A 88 -3.71 -8.84 -6.20
CA PHE A 88 -4.87 -9.76 -6.23
C PHE A 88 -4.54 -11.10 -5.58
N ALA A 89 -3.39 -11.69 -5.91
CA ALA A 89 -2.97 -12.98 -5.36
C ALA A 89 -2.70 -12.92 -3.85
N LEU A 90 -1.94 -11.92 -3.38
CA LEU A 90 -1.56 -11.77 -1.97
C LEU A 90 -2.76 -11.45 -1.08
N LEU A 91 -3.69 -10.62 -1.56
CA LEU A 91 -4.91 -10.25 -0.82
C LEU A 91 -6.05 -11.25 -1.01
N GLN A 92 -5.85 -12.29 -1.81
CA GLN A 92 -6.86 -13.30 -2.12
C GLN A 92 -8.15 -12.66 -2.66
N VAL A 93 -7.98 -11.67 -3.54
CA VAL A 93 -9.06 -11.03 -4.27
C VAL A 93 -9.21 -11.78 -5.61
N PRO A 94 -10.43 -12.21 -5.99
CA PRO A 94 -10.62 -12.82 -7.29
C PRO A 94 -10.41 -11.80 -8.41
N THR A 95 -9.69 -12.21 -9.47
CA THR A 95 -9.44 -11.37 -10.65
C THR A 95 -10.66 -11.20 -11.56
N SER A 96 -11.75 -11.92 -11.27
CA SER A 96 -13.05 -11.84 -11.93
C SER A 96 -14.13 -12.09 -10.90
N LEU A 97 -15.13 -11.22 -10.83
CA LEU A 97 -16.24 -11.39 -9.90
C LEU A 97 -17.29 -12.35 -10.48
N PRO A 98 -17.95 -13.18 -9.64
CA PRO A 98 -19.11 -13.95 -10.06
C PRO A 98 -20.24 -13.03 -10.52
N ALA A 99 -21.11 -13.53 -11.40
CA ALA A 99 -22.28 -12.78 -11.87
C ALA A 99 -23.14 -12.29 -10.68
N GLY A 100 -23.57 -11.03 -10.74
CA GLY A 100 -24.33 -10.37 -9.68
C GLY A 100 -23.50 -9.69 -8.58
N PHE A 101 -22.17 -9.80 -8.64
CA PHE A 101 -21.25 -9.08 -7.75
C PHE A 101 -20.44 -8.05 -8.55
N CYS A 102 -20.34 -6.84 -8.01
CA CYS A 102 -19.71 -5.71 -8.70
C CYS A 102 -18.44 -5.20 -8.00
N SER A 103 -18.23 -5.56 -6.73
CA SER A 103 -16.97 -5.24 -6.05
C SER A 103 -16.52 -6.32 -5.07
N ALA A 104 -15.25 -6.25 -4.71
CA ALA A 104 -14.62 -7.04 -3.66
C ALA A 104 -13.86 -6.12 -2.70
N GLU A 105 -14.02 -6.35 -1.41
CA GLU A 105 -13.41 -5.51 -0.37
C GLU A 105 -12.93 -6.32 0.83
N GLY A 106 -12.03 -5.75 1.61
CA GLY A 106 -11.59 -6.34 2.87
C GLY A 106 -10.63 -5.44 3.60
N SER A 107 -10.25 -5.83 4.82
CA SER A 107 -9.33 -5.07 5.65
C SER A 107 -8.00 -5.79 5.75
N ALA A 108 -6.89 -5.06 5.65
CA ALA A 108 -5.56 -5.64 5.76
C ALA A 108 -4.56 -4.68 6.42
N GLN A 109 -3.48 -5.27 6.91
CA GLN A 109 -2.23 -4.61 7.23
C GLN A 109 -1.19 -5.06 6.22
N LEU A 110 -0.57 -4.09 5.54
CA LEU A 110 0.28 -4.29 4.38
C LEU A 110 1.66 -3.69 4.64
N ARG A 111 2.68 -4.24 4.01
CA ARG A 111 3.94 -3.54 3.75
C ARG A 111 3.95 -3.09 2.30
N ILE A 112 4.14 -1.80 2.07
CA ILE A 112 4.19 -1.19 0.73
C ILE A 112 5.56 -0.54 0.48
N SER A 113 5.88 -0.33 -0.79
CA SER A 113 7.09 0.34 -1.26
C SER A 113 6.83 1.08 -2.58
N HIS A 114 7.88 1.72 -3.13
CA HIS A 114 7.83 2.40 -4.44
C HIS A 114 6.61 3.33 -4.56
N TYR A 115 6.34 4.10 -3.50
CA TYR A 115 5.18 4.96 -3.45
C TYR A 115 5.35 6.13 -4.41
N MET A 116 4.28 6.49 -5.10
CA MET A 116 4.25 7.64 -6.00
C MET A 116 2.95 8.40 -5.81
N THR A 117 3.05 9.71 -5.58
CA THR A 117 1.89 10.60 -5.55
C THR A 117 1.75 11.29 -6.90
N ASP A 118 0.53 11.43 -7.40
CA ASP A 118 0.24 12.24 -8.58
C ASP A 118 -0.77 13.35 -8.19
N THR A 119 -0.32 14.60 -8.24
CA THR A 119 -1.12 15.78 -7.88
C THR A 119 -1.75 16.45 -9.10
N THR A 120 -1.73 15.80 -10.27
CA THR A 120 -2.42 16.33 -11.45
C THR A 120 -3.91 16.48 -11.13
N PRO A 121 -4.57 17.59 -11.52
CA PRO A 121 -6.02 17.80 -11.32
C PRO A 121 -6.95 16.83 -12.11
N SER A 122 -6.45 15.66 -12.50
CA SER A 122 -7.15 14.59 -13.20
C SER A 122 -7.42 13.41 -12.26
N GLU A 123 -8.19 12.42 -12.72
CA GLU A 123 -8.54 11.20 -11.97
C GLU A 123 -7.38 10.20 -11.84
N VAL A 124 -6.16 10.69 -11.60
CA VAL A 124 -4.98 9.83 -11.42
C VAL A 124 -4.82 9.51 -9.94
N SER A 125 -4.74 8.22 -9.64
CA SER A 125 -4.51 7.71 -8.30
C SER A 125 -3.02 7.76 -7.93
N ASP A 126 -2.72 7.96 -6.65
CA ASP A 126 -1.42 7.59 -6.12
C ASP A 126 -1.18 6.08 -6.33
N MET A 127 0.08 5.66 -6.37
CA MET A 127 0.46 4.27 -6.65
C MET A 127 1.40 3.72 -5.58
N ALA A 128 1.25 2.44 -5.24
CA ALA A 128 2.17 1.73 -4.34
C ALA A 128 2.42 0.30 -4.81
N HIS A 129 3.62 -0.21 -4.57
CA HIS A 129 3.91 -1.64 -4.74
C HIS A 129 3.57 -2.40 -3.46
N LEU A 130 2.79 -3.48 -3.57
CA LEU A 130 2.52 -4.37 -2.44
C LEU A 130 3.69 -5.36 -2.26
N GLU A 131 4.45 -5.20 -1.17
CA GLU A 131 5.54 -6.11 -0.83
C GLU A 131 5.03 -7.37 -0.12
N SER A 132 4.18 -7.19 0.89
CA SER A 132 3.62 -8.29 1.68
C SER A 132 2.35 -7.91 2.42
N VAL A 133 1.54 -8.94 2.72
CA VAL A 133 0.37 -8.85 3.59
C VAL A 133 0.76 -9.39 4.95
N LEU A 134 0.76 -8.53 5.97
CA LEU A 134 1.11 -8.90 7.34
C LEU A 134 -0.10 -9.52 8.06
N GLN A 135 -1.28 -8.97 7.80
CA GLN A 135 -2.55 -9.47 8.31
C GLN A 135 -3.65 -9.12 7.30
N SER A 136 -4.63 -10.01 7.10
CA SER A 136 -5.81 -9.72 6.28
C SER A 136 -7.05 -10.41 6.84
N LYS A 137 -8.20 -9.75 6.71
CA LYS A 137 -9.51 -10.37 6.88
C LYS A 137 -9.95 -11.01 5.55
N PRO A 138 -10.82 -12.02 5.58
CA PRO A 138 -11.37 -12.60 4.36
C PRO A 138 -12.02 -11.54 3.46
N THR A 139 -11.73 -11.61 2.16
CA THR A 139 -12.37 -10.79 1.13
C THR A 139 -13.87 -11.03 1.13
N ARG A 140 -14.64 -9.94 1.12
CA ARG A 140 -16.10 -9.96 0.94
C ARG A 140 -16.44 -9.49 -0.46
N LEU A 141 -17.33 -10.20 -1.12
CA LEU A 141 -17.91 -9.78 -2.39
C LEU A 141 -19.16 -8.98 -2.11
N GLN A 142 -19.31 -7.84 -2.77
CA GLN A 142 -20.49 -7.00 -2.66
C GLN A 142 -21.38 -7.18 -3.90
N PRO A 143 -22.69 -7.40 -3.70
CA PRO A 143 -23.62 -7.49 -4.80
C PRO A 143 -23.63 -6.18 -5.58
N CYS A 144 -23.95 -6.25 -6.87
CA CYS A 144 -24.23 -5.05 -7.65
C CYS A 144 -25.40 -4.30 -7.01
N GLU A 145 -25.26 -2.98 -6.83
CA GLU A 145 -26.38 -2.16 -6.42
C GLU A 145 -27.43 -2.20 -7.54
N THR A 146 -28.64 -2.63 -7.20
CA THR A 146 -29.77 -2.55 -8.13
C THR A 146 -30.11 -1.07 -8.35
N PRO A 147 -30.25 -0.60 -9.60
CA PRO A 147 -30.69 0.75 -9.91
C PRO A 147 -32.09 1.07 -9.38
#